data_AF-A0AB37A102-F1
#
_entry.id   AF-A0AB37A102-F1
#
_cell.length_a   1.000
_cell.length_b   1.000
_cell.length_c   1.000
_cell.angle_alpha   90.00
_cell.angle_beta   90.00
_cell.angle_gamma   90.00
#
_symmetry.space_group_name_H-M   'P 1'
#
loop_
_entity.id
_entity.type
_entity.pdbx_description
1 polymer ?
#
loop_
_entity_poly.entity_id
_entity_poly.type
_entity_poly.pdbx_seq_one_letter_code
_entity_poly.pdbx_strand_id
1 'polypeptide(L)'
;MRRGANPSQIINNFFTFGTIVIVSIVITLYSKYFGDMQEKEQKKEIVRLACLDENSTLRIKNKKILQNSLKALEKGYYKLSGGYIESLNTISYIKEYISLAEQDSYFVDAIQMAPLQNPVKYLTIKYELIENERDKKDFGAINISIRINGKEIFGVFTNLVYFDKIQLRKITDCAIRTFKANAK
;
A
#
# COMPACT_ATOMS: atom_id res chain seq x y z
N MET A 1 -48.01 -0.46 -54.72
CA MET A 1 -47.84 0.47 -53.58
C MET A 1 -46.45 0.30 -53.01
N ARG A 2 -45.56 1.30 -53.14
CA ARG A 2 -44.27 1.30 -52.42
C ARG A 2 -44.59 1.43 -50.92
N ARG A 3 -44.31 0.39 -50.13
CA ARG A 3 -44.35 0.48 -48.66
C ARG A 3 -43.20 1.42 -48.25
N GLY A 4 -43.53 2.67 -47.91
CA GLY A 4 -42.59 3.58 -47.25
C GLY A 4 -42.18 3.02 -45.89
N ALA A 5 -40.99 3.38 -45.41
CA ALA A 5 -40.54 2.98 -44.09
C ALA A 5 -41.55 3.44 -43.03
N ASN A 6 -41.90 2.55 -42.10
CA ASN A 6 -42.88 2.85 -41.06
C ASN A 6 -42.42 4.08 -40.26
N PRO A 7 -43.25 5.11 -40.06
CA PRO A 7 -42.87 6.33 -39.35
C PRO A 7 -42.26 6.07 -37.97
N SER A 8 -42.71 5.00 -37.29
CA SER A 8 -42.16 4.55 -36.00
C SER A 8 -40.69 4.11 -36.08
N GLN A 9 -40.24 3.51 -37.18
CA GLN A 9 -38.83 3.14 -37.38
C GLN A 9 -37.95 4.37 -37.64
N ILE A 10 -38.47 5.37 -38.35
CA ILE A 10 -37.77 6.63 -38.61
C ILE A 10 -37.60 7.40 -37.30
N ILE A 11 -38.66 7.50 -36.49
CA ILE A 11 -38.63 8.16 -35.18
C ILE A 11 -37.67 7.44 -34.22
N ASN A 12 -37.72 6.11 -34.15
CA ASN A 12 -36.86 5.35 -33.25
C ASN A 12 -35.37 5.47 -33.63
N ASN A 13 -35.05 5.45 -34.92
CA ASN A 13 -33.69 5.67 -35.40
C ASN A 13 -33.19 7.10 -35.13
N PHE A 14 -34.07 8.11 -35.25
CA PHE A 14 -33.71 9.50 -34.95
C PHE A 14 -33.46 9.74 -33.46
N PHE A 15 -34.29 9.17 -32.59
CA PHE A 15 -34.07 9.19 -31.13
C PHE A 15 -32.78 8.48 -30.75
N THR A 16 -32.51 7.31 -31.35
CA THR A 16 -31.27 6.54 -31.11
C THR A 16 -30.04 7.30 -31.57
N PHE A 17 -30.11 7.99 -32.71
CA PHE A 17 -29.00 8.83 -33.18
C PHE A 17 -28.76 10.01 -32.24
N GLY A 18 -29.83 10.69 -31.80
CA GLY A 18 -29.74 11.79 -30.85
C GLY A 18 -29.10 11.37 -29.52
N THR A 19 -29.47 10.21 -28.97
CA THR A 19 -28.87 9.70 -27.72
C THR A 19 -27.39 9.36 -27.89
N ILE A 20 -26.98 8.73 -29.00
CA ILE A 20 -25.57 8.44 -29.28
C ILE A 20 -24.75 9.74 -29.34
N VAL A 21 -25.26 10.77 -30.01
CA VAL A 21 -24.58 12.08 -30.12
C VAL A 21 -24.44 12.73 -28.74
N ILE A 22 -25.49 12.76 -27.94
CA ILE A 22 -25.47 13.35 -26.59
C ILE A 22 -24.46 12.60 -25.70
N VAL A 23 -24.51 11.28 -25.66
CA VAL A 23 -23.57 10.46 -24.87
C VAL A 23 -22.13 10.68 -25.32
N SER A 24 -21.88 10.75 -26.62
CA SER A 24 -20.55 11.00 -27.17
C SER A 24 -20.00 12.38 -26.74
N ILE A 25 -20.84 13.42 -26.77
CA ILE A 25 -20.48 14.77 -26.32
C ILE A 25 -20.19 14.76 -24.82
N VAL A 26 -21.03 14.12 -24.00
CA VAL A 26 -20.82 14.03 -22.54
C VAL A 26 -19.53 13.31 -22.22
N ILE A 27 -19.24 12.17 -22.87
CA ILE A 27 -17.97 11.43 -22.68
C ILE A 27 -16.78 12.30 -23.09
N THR A 28 -16.88 13.03 -24.20
CA THR A 28 -15.80 13.90 -24.69
C THR A 28 -15.56 15.08 -23.74
N LEU A 29 -16.61 15.74 -23.28
CA LEU A 29 -16.52 16.84 -22.30
C LEU A 29 -16.00 16.33 -20.96
N TYR A 30 -16.48 15.19 -20.49
CA TYR A 30 -15.99 14.57 -19.27
C TYR A 30 -14.50 14.21 -19.39
N SER A 31 -14.08 13.60 -20.50
CA SER A 31 -12.68 13.25 -20.72
C SER A 31 -11.78 14.48 -20.83
N LYS A 32 -12.24 15.53 -21.53
CA LYS A 32 -11.47 16.77 -21.73
C LYS A 32 -11.34 17.63 -20.48
N TYR A 33 -12.39 17.71 -19.66
CA TYR A 33 -12.43 18.61 -18.50
C TYR A 33 -12.21 17.91 -17.15
N PHE A 34 -12.55 16.62 -17.05
CA PHE A 34 -12.42 15.84 -15.81
C PHE A 34 -11.46 14.65 -15.93
N GLY A 35 -11.17 14.16 -17.14
CA GLY A 35 -10.23 13.05 -17.37
C GLY A 35 -8.78 13.37 -17.00
N ASP A 36 -8.39 14.65 -17.08
CA ASP A 36 -7.08 15.16 -16.68
C ASP A 36 -6.95 15.44 -15.17
N MET A 37 -7.98 15.14 -14.35
CA MET A 37 -7.87 15.12 -12.88
C MET A 37 -7.13 13.87 -12.35
N GLN A 38 -6.54 13.06 -13.23
CA GLN A 38 -5.39 12.27 -12.81
C GLN A 38 -4.24 13.26 -12.64
N GLU A 39 -4.04 13.73 -11.41
CA GLU A 39 -2.86 14.49 -11.00
C GLU A 39 -1.66 13.92 -11.76
N LYS A 40 -1.06 14.74 -12.63
CA LYS A 40 0.31 14.52 -13.09
C LYS A 40 1.18 14.64 -11.85
N GLU A 41 1.18 13.61 -11.00
CA GLU A 41 2.17 13.42 -9.96
C GLU A 41 3.50 13.50 -10.70
N GLN A 42 4.21 14.61 -10.53
CA GLN A 42 5.61 14.70 -10.85
C GLN A 42 6.23 13.45 -10.24
N LYS A 43 6.61 12.48 -11.08
CA LYS A 43 7.31 11.25 -10.68
C LYS A 43 8.65 11.67 -10.09
N LYS A 44 8.63 12.14 -8.84
CA LYS A 44 9.83 12.28 -8.03
C LYS A 44 10.35 10.87 -7.82
N GLU A 45 11.63 10.70 -8.14
CA GLU A 45 12.32 9.43 -8.11
C GLU A 45 12.15 8.76 -6.74
N ILE A 46 11.58 7.55 -6.74
CA ILE A 46 11.42 6.74 -5.53
C ILE A 46 12.80 6.23 -5.14
N VAL A 47 13.24 6.55 -3.92
CA VAL A 47 14.54 6.12 -3.41
C VAL A 47 14.40 4.70 -2.88
N ARG A 48 14.90 3.70 -3.60
CA ARG A 48 15.07 2.33 -3.10
C ARG A 48 16.46 2.20 -2.48
N LEU A 49 16.53 1.94 -1.18
CA LEU A 49 17.82 1.70 -0.52
C LEU A 49 18.37 0.31 -0.90
N ALA A 50 19.70 0.21 -0.99
CA ALA A 50 20.40 -1.03 -1.33
C ALA A 50 20.17 -2.18 -0.31
N CYS A 51 19.71 -1.87 0.90
CA CYS A 51 19.37 -2.87 1.89
C CYS A 51 18.05 -3.62 1.59
N LEU A 52 17.24 -3.13 0.64
CA LEU A 52 16.10 -3.88 0.12
C LEU A 52 16.59 -4.79 -1.01
N ASP A 53 16.69 -6.08 -0.71
CA ASP A 53 17.07 -7.12 -1.66
C ASP A 53 16.03 -7.33 -2.77
N GLU A 54 16.33 -8.22 -3.71
CA GLU A 54 15.45 -8.57 -4.82
C GLU A 54 14.13 -9.21 -4.35
N ASN A 55 14.14 -9.83 -3.18
CA ASN A 55 12.96 -10.43 -2.54
C ASN A 55 12.03 -9.39 -1.90
N SER A 56 12.43 -8.13 -1.90
CA SER A 56 11.67 -7.01 -1.34
C SER A 56 10.94 -6.21 -2.41
N THR A 57 9.68 -5.88 -2.14
CA THR A 57 8.85 -5.01 -2.97
C THR A 57 8.49 -3.74 -2.19
N LEU A 58 8.74 -2.59 -2.82
CA LEU A 58 8.52 -1.27 -2.23
C LEU A 58 7.26 -0.64 -2.84
N ARG A 59 6.38 -0.13 -1.98
CA ARG A 59 5.14 0.56 -2.34
C ARG A 59 5.14 1.93 -1.68
N ILE A 60 4.95 2.99 -2.46
CA ILE A 60 4.92 4.37 -1.96
C ILE A 60 3.74 5.09 -2.62
N LYS A 61 2.97 5.86 -1.83
CA LYS A 61 1.89 6.71 -2.34
C LYS A 61 2.06 8.15 -1.87
N ASN A 62 1.91 9.10 -2.79
CA ASN A 62 1.85 10.54 -2.56
C ASN A 62 2.92 11.10 -1.58
N LYS A 63 4.02 11.62 -2.13
CA LYS A 63 5.17 12.14 -1.36
C LYS A 63 4.82 13.21 -0.32
N LYS A 64 3.81 14.05 -0.57
CA LYS A 64 3.39 15.12 0.37
C LYS A 64 2.87 14.51 1.68
N ILE A 65 2.18 13.38 1.60
CA ILE A 65 1.67 12.67 2.77
C ILE A 65 2.84 12.03 3.53
N LEU A 66 3.84 11.47 2.85
CA LEU A 66 5.04 10.92 3.48
C LEU A 66 5.79 11.96 4.33
N GLN A 67 6.00 13.17 3.81
CA GLN A 67 6.68 14.26 4.55
C GLN A 67 5.98 14.62 5.87
N ASN A 68 4.65 14.76 5.84
CA ASN A 68 3.87 15.01 7.05
C ASN A 68 3.91 13.82 8.03
N SER A 69 3.97 12.61 7.48
CA SER A 69 4.08 11.38 8.27
C SER A 69 5.42 11.31 8.98
N LEU A 70 6.53 11.66 8.32
CA LEU A 70 7.85 11.66 8.96
C LEU A 70 7.87 12.56 10.21
N LYS A 71 7.30 13.76 10.12
CA LYS A 71 7.19 14.67 11.28
C LYS A 71 6.38 14.08 12.44
N ALA A 72 5.34 13.30 12.13
CA ALA A 72 4.54 12.62 13.15
C ALA A 72 5.35 11.49 13.80
N LEU A 73 6.06 10.70 12.98
CA LEU A 73 6.92 9.60 13.42
C LEU A 73 8.05 10.10 14.34
N GLU A 74 8.75 11.16 13.95
CA GLU A 74 9.85 11.78 14.72
C GLU A 74 9.40 12.35 16.06
N LYS A 75 8.11 12.66 16.21
CA LYS A 75 7.52 13.13 17.47
C LYS A 75 6.88 12.01 18.29
N GLY A 76 6.98 10.76 17.85
CA GLY A 76 6.37 9.61 18.55
C GLY A 76 4.87 9.43 18.32
N TYR A 77 4.25 10.14 17.36
CA TYR A 77 2.83 9.97 17.01
C TYR A 77 2.62 8.74 16.11
N TYR A 78 2.93 7.57 16.63
CA TYR A 78 2.69 6.32 15.94
C TYR A 78 2.24 5.22 16.90
N LYS A 79 1.55 4.22 16.34
CA LYS A 79 1.15 3.00 17.02
C LYS A 79 1.58 1.81 16.18
N LEU A 80 2.17 0.82 16.84
CA LEU A 80 2.51 -0.45 16.22
C LEU A 80 1.29 -1.37 16.23
N SER A 81 1.09 -2.10 15.14
CA SER A 81 0.00 -3.06 14.97
C SER A 81 0.56 -4.32 14.35
N GLY A 82 1.14 -5.18 15.19
CA GLY A 82 1.67 -6.48 14.81
C GLY A 82 0.61 -7.56 14.67
N GLY A 83 0.87 -8.53 13.79
CA GLY A 83 0.07 -9.74 13.67
C GLY A 83 0.85 -10.89 13.05
N TYR A 84 0.41 -12.12 13.35
CA TYR A 84 0.87 -13.32 12.68
C TYR A 84 -0.15 -13.76 11.65
N ILE A 85 0.32 -14.22 10.50
CA ILE A 85 -0.45 -14.97 9.53
C ILE A 85 0.17 -16.37 9.53
N GLU A 86 -0.50 -17.29 10.23
CA GLU A 86 -0.07 -18.67 10.38
C GLU A 86 -0.38 -19.48 9.13
N SER A 87 0.37 -20.57 8.93
CA SER A 87 0.02 -21.59 7.95
C SER A 87 -1.34 -22.20 8.28
N LEU A 88 -2.16 -22.43 7.25
CA LEU A 88 -3.49 -23.01 7.39
C LEU A 88 -3.44 -24.54 7.40
N ASN A 89 -2.56 -25.13 6.60
CA ASN A 89 -2.52 -26.59 6.38
C ASN A 89 -1.39 -27.28 7.10
N THR A 90 -0.43 -26.54 7.67
CA THR A 90 0.71 -27.11 8.39
C THR A 90 0.86 -26.50 9.78
N ILE A 91 1.58 -27.21 10.66
CA ILE A 91 1.87 -26.71 12.00
C ILE A 91 2.69 -25.42 11.87
N SER A 92 2.16 -24.34 12.45
CA SER A 92 2.78 -23.03 12.48
C SER A 92 3.80 -22.92 13.61
N TYR A 93 5.00 -22.40 13.32
CA TYR A 93 6.06 -22.20 14.31
C TYR A 93 6.41 -20.74 14.52
N ILE A 94 5.83 -19.81 13.74
CA ILE A 94 6.24 -18.40 13.71
C ILE A 94 6.21 -17.72 15.09
N LYS A 95 5.26 -18.09 15.96
CA LYS A 95 5.14 -17.58 17.33
C LYS A 95 6.25 -18.05 18.26
N GLU A 96 6.85 -19.21 17.98
CA GLU A 96 7.98 -19.76 18.73
C GLU A 96 9.29 -19.06 18.35
N TYR A 97 9.41 -18.61 17.11
CA TYR A 97 10.60 -17.91 16.61
C TYR A 97 10.71 -16.47 17.11
N ILE A 98 9.61 -15.71 17.10
CA ILE A 98 9.64 -14.30 17.49
C ILE A 98 8.31 -13.86 18.09
N SER A 99 8.38 -13.17 19.23
CA SER A 99 7.21 -12.54 19.85
C SER A 99 6.88 -11.20 19.18
N LEU A 100 5.61 -10.80 19.17
CA LEU A 100 5.24 -9.48 18.66
C LEU A 100 5.92 -8.35 19.43
N ALA A 101 6.12 -8.51 20.74
CA ALA A 101 6.81 -7.53 21.58
C ALA A 101 8.29 -7.37 21.19
N GLU A 102 8.96 -8.46 20.83
CA GLU A 102 10.34 -8.43 20.33
C GLU A 102 10.39 -7.74 18.96
N GLN A 103 9.47 -8.06 18.05
CA GLN A 103 9.38 -7.37 16.76
C GLN A 103 9.02 -5.87 16.92
N ASP A 104 8.16 -5.52 17.87
CA ASP A 104 7.83 -4.15 18.23
C ASP A 104 9.08 -3.38 18.68
N SER A 105 9.95 -4.01 19.48
CA SER A 105 11.22 -3.37 19.88
C SER A 105 12.12 -3.04 18.69
N TYR A 106 12.14 -3.85 17.64
CA TYR A 106 12.91 -3.56 16.44
C TYR A 106 12.41 -2.30 15.72
N PHE A 107 11.10 -2.06 15.73
CA PHE A 107 10.54 -0.82 15.20
C PHE A 107 10.91 0.38 16.06
N VAL A 108 10.78 0.28 17.39
CA VAL A 108 11.14 1.36 18.31
C VAL A 108 12.63 1.72 18.15
N ASP A 109 13.51 0.73 18.09
CA ASP A 109 14.95 0.89 17.84
C ASP A 109 15.22 1.60 16.50
N ALA A 110 14.60 1.15 15.41
CA ALA A 110 14.80 1.72 14.08
C ALA A 110 14.25 3.15 13.93
N ILE A 111 13.14 3.44 14.61
CA ILE A 111 12.54 4.77 14.63
C ILE A 111 13.39 5.73 15.46
N GLN A 112 14.01 5.23 16.55
CA GLN A 112 14.77 5.99 17.55
C GLN A 112 13.89 7.00 18.33
N MET A 113 12.61 6.67 18.51
CA MET A 113 11.65 7.47 19.27
C MET A 113 10.64 6.52 19.89
N ALA A 114 10.33 6.67 21.17
CA ALA A 114 9.28 5.89 21.80
C ALA A 114 7.89 6.36 21.34
N PRO A 115 6.89 5.46 21.24
CA PRO A 115 5.54 5.87 20.92
C PRO A 115 4.94 6.67 22.09
N LEU A 116 4.22 7.75 21.78
CA LEU A 116 3.45 8.50 22.76
C LEU A 116 2.36 7.62 23.37
N GLN A 117 2.07 7.83 24.65
CA GLN A 117 0.93 7.17 25.28
C GLN A 117 -0.38 7.85 24.86
N ASN A 118 -1.33 7.06 24.34
CA ASN A 118 -2.68 7.49 23.96
C ASN A 118 -2.78 8.74 23.06
N PRO A 119 -2.07 8.80 21.91
CA PRO A 119 -2.17 9.93 21.00
C PRO A 119 -3.56 10.00 20.34
N VAL A 120 -4.13 11.21 20.24
CA VAL A 120 -5.41 11.44 19.54
C VAL A 120 -5.27 11.25 18.03
N LYS A 121 -4.10 11.58 17.47
CA LYS A 121 -3.77 11.41 16.05
C LYS A 121 -2.43 10.69 15.94
N TYR A 122 -2.37 9.61 15.17
CA TYR A 122 -1.17 8.80 15.03
C TYR A 122 -1.10 8.10 13.67
N LEU A 123 0.13 7.76 13.29
CA LEU A 123 0.41 6.82 12.22
C LEU A 123 0.23 5.40 12.71
N THR A 124 -0.35 4.53 11.90
CA THR A 124 -0.34 3.09 12.21
C THR A 124 0.77 2.43 11.42
N ILE A 125 1.73 1.82 12.11
CA ILE A 125 2.72 0.94 11.49
C ILE A 125 2.20 -0.48 11.68
N LYS A 126 1.53 -0.99 10.65
CA LYS A 126 1.06 -2.37 10.61
C LYS A 126 2.21 -3.25 10.14
N TYR A 127 2.46 -4.35 10.82
CA TYR A 127 3.34 -5.39 10.31
C TYR A 127 2.70 -6.78 10.47
N GLU A 128 2.90 -7.61 9.47
CA GLU A 128 2.42 -9.00 9.46
C GLU A 128 3.63 -9.91 9.23
N LEU A 129 3.84 -10.83 10.16
CA LEU A 129 4.78 -11.93 10.02
C LEU A 129 3.99 -13.10 9.43
N ILE A 130 4.35 -13.53 8.22
CA ILE A 130 3.58 -14.47 7.41
C ILE A 130 4.37 -15.76 7.28
N GLU A 131 3.81 -16.87 7.74
CA GLU A 131 4.36 -18.19 7.50
C GLU A 131 3.72 -18.79 6.25
N ASN A 132 4.55 -19.33 5.36
CA ASN A 132 4.07 -20.01 4.17
C ASN A 132 3.78 -21.48 4.47
N GLU A 133 2.96 -22.08 3.60
CA GLU A 133 2.79 -23.53 3.55
C GLU A 133 4.12 -24.21 3.15
N ARG A 134 4.39 -25.40 3.70
CA ARG A 134 5.68 -26.12 3.57
C ARG A 134 6.06 -26.54 2.14
N ASP A 135 5.11 -26.50 1.21
CA ASP A 135 5.30 -26.80 -0.21
C ASP A 135 5.93 -25.64 -0.99
N LYS A 136 6.05 -24.45 -0.40
CA LYS A 136 6.67 -23.28 -1.02
C LYS A 136 8.17 -23.21 -0.77
N LYS A 137 8.89 -22.64 -1.74
CA LYS A 137 10.34 -22.40 -1.68
C LYS A 137 10.72 -21.35 -0.63
N ASP A 138 9.82 -20.41 -0.34
CA ASP A 138 10.01 -19.37 0.68
C ASP A 138 9.34 -19.81 1.98
N PHE A 139 10.05 -19.74 3.10
CA PHE A 139 9.54 -20.10 4.43
C PHE A 139 8.43 -19.16 4.90
N GLY A 140 8.50 -17.88 4.52
CA GLY A 140 7.53 -16.90 4.94
C GLY A 140 7.76 -15.54 4.29
N ALA A 141 7.14 -14.52 4.87
CA ALA A 141 7.32 -13.15 4.46
C ALA A 141 7.09 -12.20 5.64
N ILE A 142 7.58 -10.98 5.51
CA ILE A 142 7.21 -9.86 6.36
C ILE A 142 6.57 -8.77 5.50
N ASN A 143 5.39 -8.32 5.91
CA ASN A 143 4.67 -7.22 5.28
C ASN A 143 4.61 -6.04 6.25
N ILE A 144 5.34 -4.96 5.94
CA ILE A 144 5.35 -3.72 6.72
C ILE A 144 4.55 -2.67 5.96
N SER A 145 3.64 -1.98 6.64
CA SER A 145 2.72 -1.01 6.04
C SER A 145 2.53 0.18 6.98
N ILE A 146 2.95 1.36 6.56
CA ILE A 146 2.70 2.62 7.27
C ILE A 146 1.42 3.21 6.71
N ARG A 147 0.47 3.49 7.61
CA ARG A 147 -0.89 3.88 7.28
C ARG A 147 -1.32 5.15 8.02
N ILE A 148 -2.11 5.97 7.34
CA ILE A 148 -2.85 7.10 7.91
C ILE A 148 -4.33 6.85 7.66
N ASN A 149 -5.15 6.89 8.72
CA ASN A 149 -6.61 6.70 8.63
C ASN A 149 -6.97 5.44 7.81
N GLY A 150 -6.25 4.34 8.05
CA GLY A 150 -6.43 3.07 7.35
C GLY A 150 -5.86 2.99 5.93
N LYS A 151 -5.44 4.10 5.33
CA LYS A 151 -4.85 4.14 3.99
C LYS A 151 -3.34 3.96 4.05
N GLU A 152 -2.82 2.96 3.33
CA GLU A 152 -1.38 2.74 3.18
C GLU A 152 -0.73 3.86 2.36
N ILE A 153 0.35 4.42 2.91
CA ILE A 153 1.15 5.49 2.28
C ILE A 153 2.57 5.02 1.95
N PHE A 154 3.04 3.97 2.64
CA PHE A 154 4.31 3.32 2.43
C PHE A 154 4.18 1.85 2.82
N GLY A 155 4.77 0.96 2.04
CA GLY A 155 4.79 -0.46 2.36
C GLY A 155 6.02 -1.16 1.81
N VAL A 156 6.52 -2.13 2.57
CA VAL A 156 7.60 -3.02 2.18
C VAL A 156 7.11 -4.44 2.40
N PHE A 157 7.18 -5.27 1.38
CA PHE A 157 6.90 -6.70 1.51
C PHE A 157 8.16 -7.46 1.12
N THR A 158 8.63 -8.35 1.99
CA THR A 158 9.88 -9.10 1.79
C THR A 158 9.63 -10.58 2.00
N ASN A 159 9.95 -11.39 1.00
CA ASN A 159 9.97 -12.85 1.13
C ASN A 159 11.19 -13.30 1.94
N LEU A 160 10.99 -14.31 2.77
CA LEU A 160 12.00 -14.86 3.69
C LEU A 160 12.25 -16.32 3.35
N VAL A 161 13.52 -16.67 3.14
CA VAL A 161 13.95 -18.06 2.97
C VAL A 161 13.91 -18.82 4.30
N TYR A 162 14.06 -18.12 5.43
CA TYR A 162 13.92 -18.63 6.79
C TYR A 162 13.58 -17.48 7.76
N PHE A 163 12.94 -17.77 8.89
CA PHE A 163 12.80 -16.77 9.96
C PHE A 163 14.06 -16.69 10.80
N ASP A 164 14.78 -15.58 10.68
CA ASP A 164 15.90 -15.21 11.53
C ASP A 164 15.66 -13.82 12.12
N LYS A 165 15.79 -13.73 13.45
CA LYS A 165 15.67 -12.47 14.21
C LYS A 165 16.60 -11.39 13.68
N ILE A 166 17.83 -11.75 13.30
CA ILE A 166 18.81 -10.80 12.75
C ILE A 166 18.30 -10.26 11.41
N GLN A 167 17.78 -11.14 10.55
CA GLN A 167 17.21 -10.74 9.26
C GLN A 167 15.96 -9.86 9.43
N LEU A 168 15.05 -10.22 10.34
CA LEU A 168 13.84 -9.42 10.64
C LEU A 168 14.21 -8.03 11.16
N ARG A 169 15.19 -7.93 12.04
CA ARG A 169 15.71 -6.64 12.53
C ARG A 169 16.28 -5.80 11.38
N LYS A 170 17.08 -6.40 10.49
CA LYS A 170 17.66 -5.72 9.32
C LYS A 170 16.59 -5.21 8.35
N ILE A 171 15.57 -6.02 8.05
CA ILE A 171 14.46 -5.62 7.17
C ILE A 171 13.67 -4.47 7.80
N THR A 172 13.42 -4.55 9.11
CA THR A 172 12.72 -3.50 9.85
C THR A 172 13.49 -2.18 9.82
N ASP A 173 14.79 -2.20 10.12
CA ASP A 173 15.67 -1.02 10.02
C ASP A 173 15.65 -0.44 8.59
N CYS A 174 15.84 -1.30 7.60
CA CYS A 174 15.87 -0.89 6.21
C CYS A 174 14.54 -0.26 5.75
N ALA A 175 13.40 -0.83 6.15
CA ALA A 175 12.08 -0.29 5.82
C ALA A 175 11.89 1.11 6.42
N ILE A 176 12.24 1.31 7.70
CA ILE A 176 12.14 2.62 8.35
C ILE A 176 13.11 3.64 7.74
N ARG A 177 14.35 3.25 7.42
CA ARG A 177 15.31 4.12 6.74
C ARG A 177 14.86 4.49 5.33
N THR A 178 14.30 3.54 4.59
CA THR A 178 13.76 3.78 3.25
C THR A 178 12.56 4.73 3.32
N PHE A 179 11.68 4.56 4.30
CA PHE A 179 10.60 5.50 4.56
C PHE A 179 11.15 6.91 4.84
N LYS A 180 12.10 7.04 5.79
CA LYS A 180 12.75 8.32 6.13
C LYS A 180 13.41 8.97 4.92
N ALA A 181 14.05 8.20 4.03
CA ALA A 181 14.69 8.72 2.83
C ALA A 181 13.68 9.27 1.80
N ASN A 182 12.57 8.57 1.58
CA ASN A 182 11.53 9.02 0.66
C ASN A 182 10.66 10.16 1.20
N ALA A 183 10.58 10.27 2.53
CA ALA A 183 9.83 11.30 3.22
C ALA A 183 10.62 12.59 3.48
N LYS A 184 11.89 12.68 3.08
CA LYS A 184 12.64 13.93 2.97
C LYS A 184 12.28 14.63 1.64
#